data_AF-A0A1W9LNT5-F1
#
_entry.id   AF-A0A1W9LNT5-F1
#
_cell.length_a   1.000
_cell.length_b   1.000
_cell.length_c   1.000
_cell.angle_alpha   90.00
_cell.angle_beta   90.00
_cell.angle_gamma   90.00
#
_symmetry.space_group_name_H-M   'P 1'
#
loop_
_entity.id
_entity.type
_entity.pdbx_description
1 polymer ?
#
loop_
_entity_poly.entity_id
_entity_poly.type
_entity_poly.pdbx_seq_one_letter_code
_entity_poly.pdbx_strand_id
1 'polypeptide(L)'
;KSKFMTDPEILNLYMLQSDNVRALWRVKTVLIKDINYQLRKSDDFQVGIKTKLLSLVYSAWSEAQFLQIVYTPKGFMYSEIVKIKEHKERHGISVAWRFLLEEAMKKVGDTSLNKDLKKRLQTLIQLIDKFIEEPSILRNKIAHGQWVHALNRENTAKNQDITNQLSSLDPVEIERRFEIHRYLGFIVRDLIQSPKAGFHRHYWTNIVNLEMYTQKTANWSATTRKIKLSVKPISYIK
;
A
#
# COMPACT_ATOMS: atom_id res chain seq x y z
N LYS A 1 30.53 2.05 18.01
CA LYS A 1 30.37 0.61 17.68
C LYS A 1 28.93 0.38 17.25
N SER A 2 28.65 0.12 15.98
CA SER A 2 27.30 -0.26 15.54
C SER A 2 26.99 -1.64 16.11
N LYS A 3 26.00 -1.74 17.00
CA LYS A 3 25.54 -3.02 17.53
C LYS A 3 24.79 -3.73 16.39
N PHE A 4 25.28 -4.89 15.97
CA PHE A 4 24.56 -5.74 15.02
C PHE A 4 23.27 -6.23 15.66
N MET A 5 22.15 -6.18 14.92
CA MET A 5 20.89 -6.73 15.40
C MET A 5 20.89 -8.25 15.28
N THR A 6 20.48 -8.92 16.35
CA THR A 6 20.38 -10.37 16.43
C THR A 6 19.07 -10.89 15.84
N ASP A 7 19.02 -12.16 15.45
CA ASP A 7 17.78 -12.79 14.94
C ASP A 7 16.57 -12.66 15.89
N PRO A 8 16.72 -12.80 17.22
CA PRO A 8 15.63 -12.54 18.16
C PRO A 8 15.17 -11.06 18.16
N GLU A 9 16.08 -10.10 18.04
CA GLU A 9 15.73 -8.68 17.94
C GLU A 9 14.97 -8.39 16.63
N ILE A 10 15.38 -8.99 15.50
CA ILE A 10 14.65 -8.90 14.22
C ILE A 10 13.25 -9.49 14.35
N LEU A 11 13.12 -10.68 14.95
CA LEU A 11 11.82 -11.32 15.19
C LEU A 11 10.92 -10.46 16.08
N ASN A 12 11.46 -9.83 17.13
CA ASN A 12 10.69 -8.95 17.99
C ASN A 12 10.15 -7.74 17.22
N LEU A 13 10.97 -7.10 16.38
CA LEU A 13 10.53 -5.97 15.55
C LEU A 13 9.49 -6.40 14.51
N TYR A 14 9.63 -7.60 13.93
CA TYR A 14 8.62 -8.19 13.05
C TYR A 14 7.28 -8.35 13.77
N MET A 15 7.29 -8.86 15.00
CA MET A 15 6.08 -9.05 15.81
C MET A 15 5.40 -7.71 16.12
N LEU A 16 6.16 -6.73 16.59
CA LEU A 16 5.64 -5.38 16.90
C LEU A 16 5.03 -4.72 15.66
N GLN A 17 5.69 -4.81 14.50
CA GLN A 17 5.13 -4.26 13.27
C GLN A 17 3.93 -5.06 12.75
N SER A 18 3.88 -6.36 13.01
CA SER A 18 2.70 -7.18 12.72
C SER A 18 1.47 -6.70 13.49
N ASP A 19 1.63 -6.26 14.74
CA ASP A 19 0.56 -5.65 15.51
C ASP A 19 0.10 -4.31 14.92
N ASN A 20 1.04 -3.45 14.51
CA ASN A 20 0.71 -2.18 13.85
C ASN A 20 -0.07 -2.39 12.55
N VAL A 21 0.37 -3.34 11.71
CA VAL A 21 -0.31 -3.69 10.45
C VAL A 21 -1.74 -4.17 10.72
N ARG A 22 -1.94 -5.04 11.73
CA ARG A 22 -3.28 -5.51 12.13
C ARG A 22 -4.15 -4.38 12.67
N ALA A 23 -3.60 -3.52 13.53
CA ALA A 23 -4.33 -2.40 14.12
C ALA A 23 -4.81 -1.42 13.03
N LEU A 24 -3.91 -1.01 12.13
CA LEU A 24 -4.24 -0.09 11.03
C LEU A 24 -5.24 -0.71 10.04
N TRP A 25 -5.20 -2.02 9.82
CA TRP A 25 -6.22 -2.71 9.02
C TRP A 25 -7.62 -2.67 9.66
N ARG A 26 -7.69 -2.78 11.00
CA ARG A 26 -8.95 -2.61 11.74
C ARG A 26 -9.45 -1.17 11.64
N VAL A 27 -8.56 -0.17 11.77
CA VAL A 27 -8.89 1.25 11.57
C VAL A 27 -9.45 1.49 10.17
N LYS A 28 -8.78 0.99 9.12
CA LYS A 28 -9.29 1.02 7.73
C LYS A 28 -10.72 0.46 7.66
N THR A 29 -10.95 -0.71 8.25
CA THR A 29 -12.26 -1.39 8.19
C THR A 29 -13.36 -0.57 8.87
N VAL A 30 -13.08 0.03 10.04
CA VAL A 30 -14.04 0.92 10.73
C VAL A 30 -14.30 2.18 9.91
N LEU A 31 -13.25 2.81 9.39
CA LEU A 31 -13.37 4.05 8.63
C LEU A 31 -14.15 3.85 7.31
N ILE A 32 -13.98 2.70 6.64
CA ILE A 32 -14.80 2.35 5.47
C ILE A 32 -16.27 2.18 5.84
N LYS A 33 -16.58 1.54 6.98
CA LYS A 33 -17.97 1.41 7.45
C LYS A 33 -18.60 2.78 7.69
N ASP A 34 -17.86 3.69 8.32
CA ASP A 34 -18.29 5.07 8.52
C ASP A 34 -18.53 5.79 7.19
N ILE A 35 -17.59 5.69 6.24
CA ILE A 35 -17.76 6.29 4.91
C ILE A 35 -19.02 5.75 4.23
N ASN A 36 -19.25 4.44 4.29
CA ASN A 36 -20.45 3.81 3.71
C ASN A 36 -21.74 4.31 4.37
N TYR A 37 -21.71 4.59 5.68
CA TYR A 37 -22.83 5.21 6.37
C TYR A 37 -23.08 6.64 5.89
N GLN A 38 -22.05 7.44 5.70
CA GLN A 38 -22.18 8.82 5.19
C GLN A 38 -22.60 8.85 3.71
N LEU A 39 -22.12 7.91 2.89
CA LEU A 39 -22.57 7.74 1.51
C LEU A 39 -24.08 7.48 1.43
N ARG A 40 -24.65 6.68 2.34
CA ARG A 40 -26.10 6.45 2.43
C ARG A 40 -26.86 7.71 2.82
N LYS A 41 -26.28 8.52 3.71
CA LYS A 41 -26.84 9.82 4.11
C LYS A 41 -26.70 10.92 3.06
N SER A 42 -25.90 10.69 2.01
CA SER A 42 -25.51 11.71 1.04
C SER A 42 -24.82 12.92 1.68
N ASP A 43 -24.05 12.68 2.74
CA ASP A 43 -23.23 13.72 3.39
C ASP A 43 -21.86 13.79 2.73
N ASP A 44 -21.77 14.52 1.62
CA ASP A 44 -20.56 14.60 0.79
C ASP A 44 -19.38 15.26 1.54
N PHE A 45 -19.66 16.16 2.47
CA PHE A 45 -18.64 16.78 3.31
C PHE A 45 -17.97 15.77 4.24
N GLN A 46 -18.77 14.98 4.96
CA GLN A 46 -18.24 13.92 5.82
C GLN A 46 -17.53 12.82 5.02
N VAL A 47 -18.06 12.46 3.84
CA VAL A 47 -17.38 11.54 2.91
C VAL A 47 -16.01 12.10 2.53
N GLY A 48 -15.93 13.38 2.14
CA GLY A 48 -14.68 14.03 1.75
C GLY A 48 -13.62 14.04 2.87
N ILE A 49 -14.01 14.39 4.09
CA ILE A 49 -13.11 14.38 5.26
C ILE A 49 -12.61 12.96 5.54
N LYS A 50 -13.53 12.01 5.67
CA LYS A 50 -13.19 10.62 6.01
C LYS A 50 -12.36 9.95 4.90
N THR A 51 -12.55 10.33 3.64
CA THR A 51 -11.72 9.87 2.52
C THR A 51 -10.28 10.36 2.64
N LYS A 52 -10.06 11.62 3.02
CA LYS A 52 -8.70 12.15 3.28
C LYS A 52 -8.05 11.46 4.49
N LEU A 53 -8.81 11.20 5.54
CA LEU A 53 -8.35 10.39 6.68
C LEU A 53 -7.99 8.97 6.25
N LEU A 54 -8.77 8.34 5.36
CA LEU A 54 -8.49 7.01 4.85
C LEU A 54 -7.17 6.98 4.05
N SER A 55 -6.87 8.04 3.31
CA SER A 55 -5.57 8.22 2.61
C SER A 55 -4.38 8.29 3.58
N LEU A 56 -4.55 8.97 4.72
CA LEU A 56 -3.54 9.02 5.78
C LEU A 56 -3.34 7.63 6.41
N VAL A 57 -4.43 6.92 6.71
CA VAL A 57 -4.38 5.54 7.24
C VAL A 57 -3.70 4.60 6.25
N TYR A 58 -3.95 4.76 4.94
CA TYR A 58 -3.30 3.98 3.89
C TYR A 58 -1.78 4.15 3.94
N SER A 59 -1.30 5.39 4.03
CA SER A 59 0.12 5.67 4.07
C SER A 59 0.79 5.12 5.33
N ALA A 60 0.15 5.28 6.49
CA ALA A 60 0.64 4.70 7.75
C ALA A 60 0.70 3.16 7.69
N TRP A 61 -0.33 2.53 7.10
CA TRP A 61 -0.39 1.08 6.95
C TRP A 61 0.65 0.55 5.96
N SER A 62 0.83 1.23 4.83
CA SER A 62 1.89 0.95 3.84
C SER A 62 3.28 0.96 4.48
N GLU A 63 3.56 1.97 5.32
CA GLU A 63 4.84 2.10 6.01
C GLU A 63 5.03 1.03 7.09
N ALA A 64 3.97 0.70 7.86
CA ALA A 64 4.01 -0.39 8.82
C ALA A 64 4.24 -1.75 8.13
N GLN A 65 3.59 -2.00 6.98
CA GLN A 65 3.76 -3.21 6.20
C GLN A 65 5.16 -3.31 5.61
N PHE A 66 5.70 -2.19 5.10
CA PHE A 66 7.09 -2.12 4.64
C PHE A 66 8.05 -2.58 5.73
N LEU A 67 7.97 -1.97 6.92
CA LEU A 67 8.84 -2.34 8.04
C LEU A 67 8.63 -3.79 8.49
N GLN A 68 7.38 -4.26 8.53
CA GLN A 68 7.07 -5.65 8.82
C GLN A 68 7.79 -6.59 7.83
N ILE A 69 7.77 -6.30 6.53
CA ILE A 69 8.43 -7.12 5.51
C ILE A 69 9.94 -7.07 5.65
N VAL A 70 10.52 -5.87 5.87
CA VAL A 70 11.95 -5.69 6.08
C VAL A 70 12.46 -6.56 7.24
N TYR A 71 11.72 -6.62 8.34
CA TYR A 71 12.09 -7.42 9.51
C TYR A 71 11.66 -8.89 9.42
N THR A 72 11.22 -9.38 8.27
CA THR A 72 10.82 -10.79 8.13
C THR A 72 11.95 -11.72 8.59
N PRO A 73 11.70 -12.59 9.60
CA PRO A 73 12.74 -13.47 10.13
C PRO A 73 13.35 -14.33 9.04
N LYS A 74 14.69 -14.40 9.01
CA LYS A 74 15.47 -15.12 8.00
C LYS A 74 15.22 -14.67 6.54
N GLY A 75 14.58 -13.52 6.32
CA GLY A 75 14.37 -12.95 4.97
C GLY A 75 15.58 -12.15 4.50
N PHE A 76 15.98 -11.15 5.28
CA PHE A 76 17.15 -10.30 5.01
C PHE A 76 18.19 -10.41 6.14
N MET A 77 19.46 -10.30 5.78
CA MET A 77 20.55 -10.07 6.71
C MET A 77 20.45 -8.66 7.31
N TYR A 78 21.03 -8.46 8.50
CA TYR A 78 21.04 -7.15 9.14
C TYR A 78 21.63 -6.04 8.25
N SER A 79 22.69 -6.33 7.49
CA SER A 79 23.29 -5.36 6.57
C SER A 79 22.36 -4.96 5.42
N GLU A 80 21.54 -5.90 4.91
CA GLU A 80 20.50 -5.62 3.92
C GLU A 80 19.38 -4.76 4.53
N ILE A 81 18.94 -5.10 5.76
CA ILE A 81 17.94 -4.32 6.50
C ILE A 81 18.38 -2.87 6.69
N VAL A 82 19.64 -2.65 7.11
CA VAL A 82 20.20 -1.29 7.30
C VAL A 82 20.18 -0.52 5.98
N LYS A 83 20.65 -1.12 4.87
CA LYS A 83 20.63 -0.48 3.56
C LYS A 83 19.21 -0.10 3.12
N ILE A 84 18.25 -1.00 3.29
CA ILE A 84 16.84 -0.75 2.91
C ILE A 84 16.26 0.42 3.73
N LYS A 85 16.56 0.49 5.03
CA LYS A 85 16.11 1.59 5.90
C LYS A 85 16.77 2.92 5.54
N GLU A 86 18.08 2.92 5.29
CA GLU A 86 18.80 4.13 4.86
C GLU A 86 18.23 4.68 3.55
N HIS A 87 17.88 3.81 2.59
CA HIS A 87 17.21 4.21 1.36
C HIS A 87 15.86 4.89 1.62
N LYS A 88 15.06 4.37 2.57
CA LYS A 88 13.81 5.00 3.00
C LYS A 88 14.02 6.38 3.61
N GLU A 89 15.01 6.53 4.47
CA GLU A 89 15.29 7.80 5.15
C GLU A 89 15.75 8.89 4.16
N ARG A 90 16.54 8.51 3.15
CA ARG A 90 17.07 9.46 2.15
C ARG A 90 16.09 9.81 1.04
N HIS A 91 15.28 8.85 0.60
CA HIS A 91 14.50 8.98 -0.64
C HIS A 91 12.99 8.83 -0.45
N GLY A 92 12.53 8.50 0.75
CA GLY A 92 11.13 8.29 1.06
C GLY A 92 10.65 6.85 0.79
N ILE A 93 9.40 6.59 1.18
CA ILE A 93 8.82 5.24 1.24
C ILE A 93 8.67 4.58 -0.15
N SER A 94 8.31 5.34 -1.17
CA SER A 94 8.04 4.80 -2.52
C SER A 94 9.31 4.26 -3.17
N VAL A 95 10.41 5.02 -3.08
CA VAL A 95 11.73 4.58 -3.55
C VAL A 95 12.23 3.39 -2.73
N ALA A 96 11.98 3.40 -1.42
CA ALA A 96 12.35 2.27 -0.56
C ALA A 96 11.62 0.98 -0.93
N TRP A 97 10.35 1.04 -1.31
CA TRP A 97 9.60 -0.13 -1.80
C TRP A 97 10.20 -0.72 -3.08
N ARG A 98 10.62 0.12 -4.04
CA ARG A 98 11.32 -0.34 -5.24
C ARG A 98 12.63 -1.03 -4.87
N PHE A 99 13.43 -0.39 -4.02
CA PHE A 99 14.71 -0.93 -3.56
C PHE A 99 14.53 -2.27 -2.81
N LEU A 100 13.56 -2.35 -1.90
CA LEU A 100 13.20 -3.59 -1.19
C LEU A 100 12.86 -4.72 -2.17
N LEU A 101 12.07 -4.43 -3.20
CA LEU A 101 11.69 -5.40 -4.22
C LEU A 101 12.89 -5.86 -5.06
N GLU A 102 13.78 -4.94 -5.45
CA GLU A 102 15.00 -5.27 -6.18
C GLU A 102 15.92 -6.18 -5.35
N GLU A 103 16.13 -5.85 -4.07
CA GLU A 103 16.90 -6.71 -3.14
C GLU A 103 16.23 -8.07 -2.94
N ALA A 104 14.89 -8.12 -2.87
CA ALA A 104 14.16 -9.37 -2.78
C ALA A 104 14.33 -10.23 -4.06
N MET A 105 14.27 -9.62 -5.25
CA MET A 105 14.43 -10.34 -6.52
C MET A 105 15.84 -10.93 -6.70
N LYS A 106 16.88 -10.26 -6.20
CA LYS A 106 18.26 -10.80 -6.23
C LYS A 106 18.39 -12.15 -5.52
N LYS A 107 17.53 -12.42 -4.52
CA LYS A 107 17.51 -13.71 -3.81
C LYS A 107 16.93 -14.85 -4.66
N VAL A 108 16.11 -14.53 -5.66
CA VAL A 108 15.53 -15.50 -6.61
C VAL A 108 16.50 -15.80 -7.75
N GLY A 109 17.12 -14.78 -8.33
CA GLY A 109 18.08 -14.95 -9.41
C GLY A 109 18.48 -13.63 -10.07
N ASP A 110 19.37 -13.71 -11.07
CA ASP A 110 19.87 -12.54 -11.78
C ASP A 110 18.89 -12.08 -12.87
N THR A 111 18.26 -10.92 -12.63
CA THR A 111 17.33 -10.28 -13.56
C THR A 111 18.00 -9.77 -14.85
N SER A 112 19.33 -9.59 -14.86
CA SER A 112 20.06 -9.20 -16.08
C SER A 112 20.18 -10.37 -17.06
N LEU A 113 20.22 -11.60 -16.54
CA LEU A 113 20.37 -12.83 -17.33
C LEU A 113 19.02 -13.49 -17.65
N ASN A 114 18.01 -13.31 -16.80
CA ASN A 114 16.70 -13.93 -16.98
C ASN A 114 15.61 -12.91 -17.39
N LYS A 115 15.19 -12.98 -18.66
CA LYS A 115 14.16 -12.09 -19.25
C LYS A 115 12.80 -12.18 -18.54
N ASP A 116 12.40 -13.35 -18.07
CA ASP A 116 11.12 -13.53 -17.35
C ASP A 116 11.18 -12.85 -15.98
N LEU A 117 12.26 -13.03 -15.21
CA LEU A 117 12.45 -12.34 -13.94
C LEU A 117 12.51 -10.81 -14.13
N LYS A 118 13.17 -10.33 -15.18
CA LYS A 118 13.21 -8.90 -15.53
C LYS A 118 11.81 -8.34 -15.79
N LYS A 119 11.01 -9.03 -16.58
CA LYS A 119 9.64 -8.62 -16.90
C LYS A 119 8.77 -8.57 -15.63
N ARG A 120 8.87 -9.59 -14.78
CA ARG A 120 8.16 -9.66 -13.49
C ARG A 120 8.53 -8.49 -12.58
N LEU A 121 9.82 -8.20 -12.43
CA LEU A 121 10.30 -7.05 -11.66
C LEU A 121 9.71 -5.74 -12.20
N GLN A 122 9.75 -5.52 -13.52
CA GLN A 122 9.19 -4.32 -14.14
C GLN A 122 7.68 -4.17 -13.87
N THR A 123 6.91 -5.25 -13.99
CA THR A 123 5.47 -5.23 -13.67
C THR A 123 5.23 -4.85 -12.21
N LEU A 124 5.98 -5.44 -11.27
CA LEU A 124 5.85 -5.13 -9.85
C LEU A 124 6.26 -3.70 -9.52
N ILE A 125 7.30 -3.18 -10.18
CA ILE A 125 7.69 -1.77 -10.05
C ILE A 125 6.54 -0.87 -10.53
N GLN A 126 5.95 -1.10 -11.70
CA GLN A 126 4.81 -0.31 -12.18
C GLN A 126 3.62 -0.29 -11.20
N LEU A 127 3.40 -1.40 -10.49
CA LEU A 127 2.38 -1.48 -9.45
C LEU A 127 2.73 -0.65 -8.20
N ILE A 128 4.01 -0.62 -7.81
CA ILE A 128 4.49 0.25 -6.72
C ILE A 128 4.27 1.72 -7.08
N ASP A 129 4.56 2.11 -8.33
CA ASP A 129 4.45 3.50 -8.80
C ASP A 129 3.01 3.97 -8.70
N LYS A 130 2.12 3.18 -9.29
CA LYS A 130 0.69 3.49 -9.34
C LYS A 130 0.01 3.44 -7.98
N PHE A 131 0.31 2.42 -7.18
CA PHE A 131 -0.46 2.16 -5.97
C PHE A 131 0.23 2.62 -4.69
N ILE A 132 1.50 2.97 -4.69
CA ILE A 132 2.23 3.43 -3.49
C ILE A 132 2.78 4.85 -3.69
N GLU A 133 3.39 5.14 -4.84
CA GLU A 133 4.00 6.45 -5.09
C GLU A 133 2.97 7.56 -5.30
N GLU A 134 2.07 7.42 -6.27
CA GLU A 134 1.03 8.43 -6.53
C GLU A 134 0.22 8.79 -5.26
N PRO A 135 -0.25 7.83 -4.43
CA PRO A 135 -0.97 8.15 -3.20
C PRO A 135 -0.11 8.88 -2.16
N SER A 136 1.20 8.63 -2.14
CA SER A 136 2.11 9.28 -1.19
C SER A 136 2.20 10.80 -1.44
N ILE A 137 2.10 11.23 -2.69
CA ILE A 137 2.12 12.65 -3.09
C ILE A 137 0.89 13.37 -2.50
N LEU A 138 -0.30 12.81 -2.73
CA LEU A 138 -1.55 13.36 -2.20
C LEU A 138 -1.57 13.35 -0.68
N ARG A 139 -1.09 12.28 -0.05
CA ARG A 139 -0.98 12.22 1.41
C ARG A 139 -0.09 13.31 1.96
N ASN A 140 1.08 13.55 1.37
CA ASN A 140 2.00 14.57 1.88
C ASN A 140 1.32 15.94 1.92
N LYS A 141 0.53 16.28 0.89
CA LYS A 141 -0.25 17.51 0.86
C LYS A 141 -1.30 17.55 1.98
N ILE A 142 -2.07 16.48 2.18
CA ILE A 142 -3.05 16.36 3.27
C ILE A 142 -2.38 16.51 4.64
N ALA A 143 -1.26 15.83 4.86
CA ALA A 143 -0.51 15.86 6.12
C ALA A 143 0.06 17.25 6.44
N HIS A 144 0.40 18.04 5.41
CA HIS A 144 0.82 19.44 5.55
C HIS A 144 -0.35 20.44 5.61
N GLY A 145 -1.59 19.98 5.82
CA GLY A 145 -2.75 20.86 5.98
C GLY A 145 -3.35 21.37 4.66
N GLN A 146 -2.84 20.92 3.51
CA GLN A 146 -3.34 21.33 2.19
C GLN A 146 -4.55 20.48 1.78
N TRP A 147 -5.67 20.66 2.47
CA TRP A 147 -6.88 19.82 2.32
C TRP A 147 -7.81 20.24 1.18
N VAL A 148 -7.73 21.50 0.75
CA VAL A 148 -8.60 22.09 -0.27
C VAL A 148 -7.78 22.67 -1.42
N HIS A 149 -6.66 23.32 -1.11
CA HIS A 149 -5.76 23.90 -2.10
C HIS A 149 -4.35 23.33 -1.90
N ALA A 150 -3.86 22.63 -2.91
CA ALA A 150 -2.46 22.21 -2.95
C ALA A 150 -1.60 23.36 -3.47
N LEU A 151 -0.47 23.58 -2.83
CA LEU A 151 0.58 24.51 -3.24
C LEU A 151 1.62 23.77 -4.11
N ASN A 152 2.33 24.50 -4.97
CA ASN A 152 3.54 24.00 -5.64
C ASN A 152 4.66 23.72 -4.63
N ARG A 153 5.82 23.23 -5.10
CA ARG A 153 6.92 22.82 -4.23
C ARG A 153 7.51 24.00 -3.46
N GLU A 154 7.56 25.16 -4.10
CA GLU A 154 8.12 26.41 -3.60
C GLU A 154 7.15 27.17 -2.69
N ASN A 155 5.90 26.68 -2.55
CA ASN A 155 4.81 27.34 -1.82
C ASN A 155 4.50 28.78 -2.30
N THR A 156 4.74 29.07 -3.57
CA THR A 156 4.51 30.39 -4.18
C THR A 156 3.17 30.49 -4.92
N ALA A 157 2.58 29.35 -5.30
CA ALA A 157 1.34 29.33 -6.07
C ALA A 157 0.54 28.04 -5.82
N LYS A 158 -0.74 28.07 -6.20
CA LYS A 158 -1.60 26.88 -6.23
C LYS A 158 -1.10 25.90 -7.30
N ASN A 159 -0.94 24.63 -6.94
CA ASN A 159 -0.82 23.54 -7.88
C ASN A 159 -2.23 23.04 -8.26
N GLN A 160 -2.69 23.40 -9.46
CA GLN A 160 -4.05 23.11 -9.91
C GLN A 160 -4.31 21.62 -10.13
N ASP A 161 -3.32 20.88 -10.66
CA ASP A 161 -3.44 19.45 -10.92
C ASP A 161 -3.62 18.65 -9.61
N ILE A 162 -2.72 18.84 -8.64
CA ILE A 162 -2.82 18.19 -7.33
C ILE A 162 -4.09 18.64 -6.59
N THR A 163 -4.51 19.90 -6.74
CA THR A 163 -5.76 20.37 -6.15
C THR A 163 -6.97 19.61 -6.72
N ASN A 164 -7.01 19.38 -8.04
CA ASN A 164 -8.06 18.61 -8.69
C ASN A 164 -8.04 17.14 -8.23
N GLN A 165 -6.85 16.55 -8.07
CA GLN A 165 -6.71 15.19 -7.55
C GLN A 165 -7.18 15.08 -6.08
N LEU A 166 -6.96 16.10 -5.26
CA LEU A 166 -7.45 16.14 -3.87
C LEU A 166 -8.98 16.26 -3.80
N SER A 167 -9.60 16.99 -4.72
CA SER A 167 -11.06 17.12 -4.78
C SER A 167 -11.73 15.89 -5.38
N SER A 168 -11.04 15.14 -6.24
CA SER A 168 -11.55 13.91 -6.87
C SER A 168 -11.21 12.62 -6.11
N LEU A 169 -10.63 12.70 -4.91
CA LEU A 169 -10.32 11.53 -4.09
C LEU A 169 -11.54 10.65 -3.89
N ASP A 170 -11.42 9.38 -4.28
CA ASP A 170 -12.47 8.38 -4.15
C ASP A 170 -12.13 7.36 -3.04
N PRO A 171 -12.98 7.19 -2.01
CA PRO A 171 -12.72 6.25 -0.91
C PRO A 171 -12.65 4.79 -1.35
N VAL A 172 -13.34 4.43 -2.44
CA VAL A 172 -13.31 3.08 -3.02
C VAL A 172 -12.00 2.83 -3.74
N GLU A 173 -11.45 3.85 -4.41
CA GLU A 173 -10.12 3.76 -4.99
C GLU A 173 -9.05 3.58 -3.90
N ILE A 174 -9.13 4.33 -2.81
CA ILE A 174 -8.20 4.16 -1.68
C ILE A 174 -8.33 2.76 -1.07
N GLU A 175 -9.55 2.25 -0.89
CA GLU A 175 -9.75 0.88 -0.43
C GLU A 175 -9.14 -0.16 -1.37
N ARG A 176 -9.27 0.03 -2.69
CA ARG A 176 -8.62 -0.84 -3.69
C ARG A 176 -7.10 -0.79 -3.56
N ARG A 177 -6.52 0.39 -3.32
CA ARG A 177 -5.08 0.56 -3.07
C ARG A 177 -4.62 -0.29 -1.88
N PHE A 178 -5.36 -0.35 -0.78
CA PHE A 178 -5.05 -1.25 0.34
C PHE A 178 -4.98 -2.74 -0.07
N GLU A 179 -5.98 -3.23 -0.81
CA GLU A 179 -6.01 -4.65 -1.21
C GLU A 179 -4.89 -4.98 -2.19
N ILE A 180 -4.65 -4.12 -3.17
CA ILE A 180 -3.57 -4.28 -4.15
C ILE A 180 -2.21 -4.28 -3.46
N HIS A 181 -1.97 -3.32 -2.57
CA HIS A 181 -0.75 -3.26 -1.79
C HIS A 181 -0.61 -4.51 -0.90
N ARG A 182 -1.70 -5.03 -0.32
CA ARG A 182 -1.63 -6.28 0.45
C ARG A 182 -1.11 -7.45 -0.39
N TYR A 183 -1.59 -7.60 -1.63
CA TYR A 183 -1.06 -8.61 -2.56
C TYR A 183 0.41 -8.37 -2.90
N LEU A 184 0.82 -7.11 -3.16
CA LEU A 184 2.24 -6.77 -3.35
C LEU A 184 3.09 -7.20 -2.15
N GLY A 185 2.61 -6.94 -0.93
CA GLY A 185 3.30 -7.35 0.29
C GLY A 185 3.41 -8.87 0.44
N PHE A 186 2.42 -9.65 0.00
CA PHE A 186 2.52 -11.11 -0.05
C PHE A 186 3.57 -11.57 -1.06
N ILE A 187 3.56 -10.99 -2.26
CA ILE A 187 4.54 -11.31 -3.31
C ILE A 187 5.96 -11.03 -2.82
N VAL A 188 6.22 -9.85 -2.26
CA VAL A 188 7.55 -9.50 -1.74
C VAL A 188 7.97 -10.42 -0.59
N ARG A 189 7.03 -10.83 0.27
CA ARG A 189 7.31 -11.79 1.35
C ARG A 189 7.71 -13.17 0.81
N ASP A 190 7.03 -13.66 -0.23
CA ASP A 190 7.34 -14.93 -0.86
C ASP A 190 8.75 -14.91 -1.48
N LEU A 191 9.14 -13.77 -2.08
CA LEU A 191 10.48 -13.56 -2.65
C LEU A 191 11.59 -13.69 -1.60
N ILE A 192 11.35 -13.21 -0.37
CA ILE A 192 12.39 -13.18 0.67
C ILE A 192 12.40 -14.44 1.56
N GLN A 193 11.24 -15.03 1.86
CA GLN A 193 11.16 -16.18 2.78
C GLN A 193 11.43 -17.51 2.09
N SER A 194 11.08 -17.64 0.81
CA SER A 194 11.25 -18.89 0.08
C SER A 194 11.58 -18.65 -1.39
N PRO A 195 12.73 -18.01 -1.68
CA PRO A 195 13.09 -17.60 -3.04
C PRO A 195 13.18 -18.76 -4.04
N LYS A 196 13.49 -19.98 -3.59
CA LYS A 196 13.63 -21.17 -4.44
C LYS A 196 12.38 -22.05 -4.53
N ALA A 197 11.53 -22.07 -3.50
CA ALA A 197 10.38 -22.98 -3.44
C ALA A 197 9.04 -22.23 -3.40
N GLY A 198 8.89 -21.25 -2.51
CA GLY A 198 7.67 -20.45 -2.40
C GLY A 198 7.49 -19.44 -3.53
N PHE A 199 8.57 -18.91 -4.11
CA PHE A 199 8.48 -18.07 -5.31
C PHE A 199 7.78 -18.83 -6.44
N HIS A 200 8.32 -19.95 -6.91
CA HIS A 200 7.72 -20.68 -8.03
C HIS A 200 6.31 -21.21 -7.73
N ARG A 201 5.98 -21.50 -6.47
CA ARG A 201 4.68 -22.07 -6.07
C ARG A 201 3.60 -21.03 -5.79
N HIS A 202 3.92 -19.91 -5.12
CA HIS A 202 2.94 -18.98 -4.58
C HIS A 202 2.97 -17.60 -5.26
N TYR A 203 4.08 -17.21 -5.89
CA TYR A 203 4.16 -15.97 -6.66
C TYR A 203 3.07 -15.91 -7.73
N TRP A 204 2.88 -17.01 -8.47
CA TRP A 204 1.90 -17.06 -9.55
C TRP A 204 0.48 -16.88 -9.02
N THR A 205 0.13 -17.57 -7.94
CA THR A 205 -1.16 -17.41 -7.28
C THR A 205 -1.39 -15.97 -6.83
N ASN A 206 -0.40 -15.33 -6.20
CA ASN A 206 -0.54 -13.97 -5.69
C ASN A 206 -0.61 -12.92 -6.81
N ILE A 207 0.15 -13.08 -7.90
CA ILE A 207 0.05 -12.21 -9.09
C ILE A 207 -1.29 -12.39 -9.80
N VAL A 208 -1.72 -13.63 -10.04
CA VAL A 208 -3.01 -13.89 -10.70
C VAL A 208 -4.17 -13.34 -9.85
N ASN A 209 -4.13 -13.54 -8.53
CA ASN A 209 -5.13 -12.97 -7.63
C ASN A 209 -5.14 -11.43 -7.67
N LEU A 210 -3.95 -10.81 -7.74
CA LEU A 210 -3.83 -9.37 -7.89
C LEU A 210 -4.44 -8.89 -9.22
N GLU A 211 -4.06 -9.52 -10.33
CA GLU A 211 -4.58 -9.19 -11.67
C GLU A 211 -6.10 -9.34 -11.72
N MET A 212 -6.64 -10.47 -11.28
CA MET A 212 -8.08 -10.71 -11.18
C MET A 212 -8.77 -9.66 -10.31
N TYR A 213 -8.19 -9.30 -9.16
CA TYR A 213 -8.73 -8.26 -8.30
C TYR A 213 -8.74 -6.89 -9.00
N THR A 214 -7.64 -6.51 -9.66
CA THR A 214 -7.57 -5.23 -10.38
C THR A 214 -8.59 -5.13 -11.51
N GLN A 215 -8.78 -6.21 -12.28
CA GLN A 215 -9.78 -6.29 -13.34
C GLN A 215 -11.21 -6.22 -12.78
N LYS A 216 -11.52 -7.07 -11.79
CA LYS A 216 -12.85 -7.13 -11.14
C LYS A 216 -13.29 -5.79 -10.54
N THR A 217 -12.32 -5.03 -10.02
CA THR A 217 -12.58 -3.77 -9.31
C THR A 217 -12.36 -2.53 -10.16
N ALA A 218 -11.99 -2.67 -11.44
CA ALA A 218 -11.60 -1.56 -12.31
C ALA A 218 -12.62 -0.41 -12.32
N ASN A 219 -13.91 -0.75 -12.38
CA ASN A 219 -15.02 0.19 -12.48
C ASN A 219 -15.68 0.53 -11.13
N TRP A 220 -15.07 0.15 -10.01
CA TRP A 220 -15.61 0.46 -8.68
C TRP A 220 -15.26 1.89 -8.27
N SER A 221 -16.23 2.58 -7.69
CA SER A 221 -16.18 4.00 -7.29
C SER A 221 -17.17 4.27 -6.15
N ALA A 222 -17.07 5.45 -5.52
CA ALA A 222 -18.02 5.90 -4.52
C ALA A 222 -19.47 5.91 -5.06
N THR A 223 -19.65 6.29 -6.32
CA THR A 223 -20.95 6.29 -7.01
C THR A 223 -21.51 4.88 -7.13
N THR A 224 -20.75 3.94 -7.69
CA THR A 224 -21.20 2.53 -7.83
C THR A 224 -21.43 1.87 -6.47
N ARG A 225 -20.63 2.25 -5.46
CA ARG A 225 -20.84 1.83 -4.08
C ARG A 225 -22.14 2.38 -3.49
N LYS A 226 -22.43 3.67 -3.67
CA LYS A 226 -23.67 4.30 -3.19
C LYS A 226 -24.90 3.61 -3.78
N ILE A 227 -24.88 3.31 -5.08
CA ILE A 227 -25.94 2.52 -5.75
C ILE A 227 -26.11 1.17 -5.06
N LYS A 228 -25.03 0.40 -4.86
CA LYS A 228 -25.12 -0.90 -4.16
C LYS A 228 -25.65 -0.79 -2.74
N LEU A 229 -25.30 0.27 -2.01
CA LEU A 229 -25.76 0.50 -0.63
C LEU A 229 -27.24 0.91 -0.54
N SER A 230 -27.82 1.42 -1.63
CA SER A 230 -29.25 1.77 -1.71
C SER A 230 -30.17 0.58 -1.96
N VAL A 231 -29.63 -0.56 -2.40
CA VAL A 231 -30.40 -1.80 -2.53
C VAL A 231 -30.71 -2.31 -1.12
N LYS A 232 -31.99 -2.29 -0.71
CA LYS A 232 -32.42 -2.82 0.59
C LYS A 232 -31.99 -4.30 0.71
N PRO A 233 -31.63 -4.80 1.90
CA PRO A 233 -31.45 -6.23 2.10
C PRO A 233 -32.72 -6.96 1.66
N ILE A 234 -32.59 -8.04 0.91
CA ILE A 234 -33.71 -8.95 0.63
C ILE A 234 -34.22 -9.40 2.00
N SER A 235 -35.42 -8.99 2.38
CA SER A 235 -36.06 -9.53 3.58
C SER A 235 -36.41 -10.97 3.26
N TYR A 236 -35.66 -11.92 3.82
CA TYR A 236 -36.18 -13.26 3.93
C TYR A 236 -37.44 -13.16 4.79
N ILE A 237 -38.60 -13.33 4.15
CA ILE A 237 -39.87 -13.52 4.87
C ILE A 237 -39.62 -14.71 5.78
N LYS A 238 -39.72 -14.47 7.10
CA LYS A 238 -39.61 -15.51 8.12
C LYS A 238 -40.78 -16.47 8.01
#